data_AF-A0A1I8EQY2-F1
#
_entry.id   AF-A0A1I8EQY2-F1
#
_cell.length_a   1.000
_cell.length_b   1.000
_cell.length_c   1.000
_cell.angle_alpha   90.00
_cell.angle_beta   90.00
_cell.angle_gamma   90.00
#
_symmetry.space_group_name_H-M   'P 1'
#
loop_
_entity.id
_entity.type
_entity.pdbx_description
1 polymer ?
#
loop_
_entity_poly.entity_id
_entity_poly.type
_entity_poly.pdbx_seq_one_letter_code
_entity_poly.pdbx_strand_id
1 'polypeptide(L)'
;SKQAAASRAQYTGQSQNEAREASRTNARLGISLQEAMKILNVQDPLKPEEVEKNYRHLFDINDKTKGGSLYLQSKVYRAKERIDEELQKHFGEEIIQEAKEVRRDGKS
;
A
#
# COMPACT_ATOMS: atom_id res chain seq x y z
N SER A 1 -13.82 -11.71 4.90
CA SER A 1 -14.13 -12.30 6.23
C SER A 1 -13.72 -11.31 7.31
N LYS A 2 -14.60 -11.00 8.27
CA LYS A 2 -14.36 -10.02 9.36
C LYS A 2 -13.19 -10.40 10.28
N GLN A 3 -12.81 -11.69 10.31
CA GLN A 3 -11.72 -12.21 11.14
C GLN A 3 -10.33 -11.75 10.68
N ALA A 4 -10.06 -11.63 9.37
CA ALA A 4 -8.74 -11.20 8.87
C ALA A 4 -8.42 -9.72 9.21
N ALA A 5 -9.44 -8.88 9.34
CA ALA A 5 -9.29 -7.48 9.75
C ALA A 5 -8.98 -7.36 11.26
N ALA A 6 -9.62 -8.19 12.09
CA ALA A 6 -9.39 -8.19 13.54
C ALA A 6 -7.98 -8.69 13.92
N SER A 7 -7.45 -9.67 13.20
CA SER A 7 -6.09 -10.19 13.43
C SER A 7 -5.00 -9.16 13.14
N ARG A 8 -5.19 -8.29 12.13
CA ARG A 8 -4.22 -7.24 11.78
C ARG A 8 -4.14 -6.15 12.85
N ALA A 9 -5.27 -5.73 13.42
CA ALA A 9 -5.32 -4.71 14.48
C ALA A 9 -4.46 -5.11 15.70
N GLN A 10 -4.43 -6.41 16.04
CA GLN A 10 -3.67 -6.90 17.19
C GLN A 10 -2.16 -7.02 16.94
N TYR A 11 -1.72 -7.21 15.69
CA TYR A 11 -0.30 -7.36 15.35
C TYR A 11 0.39 -6.07 14.89
N THR A 12 -0.37 -5.08 14.44
CA THR A 12 0.17 -3.83 13.84
C THR A 12 -0.04 -2.59 14.69
N GLY A 13 -0.78 -2.69 15.82
CA GLY A 13 -1.17 -1.54 16.63
C GLY A 13 -2.25 -0.65 16.00
N GLN A 14 -2.84 -1.09 14.89
CA GLN A 14 -3.85 -0.33 14.15
C GLN A 14 -5.18 -0.22 14.88
N SER A 15 -5.81 0.96 14.81
CA SER A 15 -7.15 1.18 15.37
C SER A 15 -8.21 0.30 14.67
N GLN A 16 -9.36 0.06 15.32
CA GLN A 16 -10.46 -0.67 14.69
C GLN A 16 -10.95 -0.02 13.39
N ASN A 17 -10.82 1.31 13.28
CA ASN A 17 -11.21 2.05 12.09
C ASN A 17 -10.21 1.82 10.96
N GLU A 18 -8.91 1.88 11.23
CA GLU A 18 -7.85 1.54 10.27
C GLU A 18 -7.98 0.10 9.77
N ALA A 19 -8.25 -0.86 10.66
CA ALA A 19 -8.45 -2.25 10.27
C ALA A 19 -9.67 -2.44 9.34
N ARG A 20 -10.77 -1.72 9.60
CA ARG A 20 -11.96 -1.71 8.73
C ARG A 20 -11.67 -1.08 7.38
N GLU A 21 -10.91 0.00 7.36
CA GLU A 21 -10.53 0.70 6.13
C GLU A 21 -9.58 -0.14 5.27
N ALA A 22 -8.57 -0.76 5.88
CA ALA A 22 -7.69 -1.71 5.20
C ALA A 22 -8.48 -2.88 4.59
N SER A 23 -9.48 -3.40 5.31
CA SER A 23 -10.37 -4.45 4.80
C SER A 23 -11.19 -3.98 3.58
N ARG A 24 -11.76 -2.77 3.63
CA ARG A 24 -12.49 -2.18 2.50
C ARG A 24 -11.59 -1.97 1.29
N THR A 25 -10.37 -1.49 1.52
CA THR A 25 -9.35 -1.26 0.49
C THR A 25 -8.99 -2.58 -0.20
N ASN A 26 -8.68 -3.61 0.58
CA ASN A 26 -8.37 -4.94 0.05
C ASN A 26 -9.56 -5.55 -0.71
N ALA A 27 -10.80 -5.31 -0.28
CA ALA A 27 -11.98 -5.77 -1.00
C ALA A 27 -12.16 -5.05 -2.35
N ARG A 28 -11.82 -3.77 -2.43
CA ARG A 28 -11.88 -2.99 -3.68
C ARG A 28 -10.78 -3.38 -4.67
N LEU A 29 -9.55 -3.55 -4.19
CA LEU A 29 -8.38 -3.84 -5.04
C LEU A 29 -8.13 -5.34 -5.26
N GLY A 30 -8.77 -6.19 -4.47
CA GLY A 30 -8.71 -7.64 -4.59
C GLY A 30 -7.43 -8.30 -4.05
N ILE A 31 -6.53 -7.53 -3.42
CA ILE A 31 -5.29 -8.02 -2.80
C ILE A 31 -4.98 -7.29 -1.50
N SER A 32 -4.21 -7.94 -0.62
CA SER A 32 -3.73 -7.30 0.62
C SER A 32 -2.44 -6.50 0.40
N LEU A 33 -2.12 -5.56 1.30
CA LEU A 33 -0.83 -4.86 1.26
C LEU A 33 0.36 -5.82 1.30
N GLN A 34 0.29 -6.86 2.13
CA GLN A 34 1.37 -7.83 2.27
C GLN A 34 1.55 -8.68 1.01
N GLU A 35 0.46 -8.99 0.32
CA GLU A 35 0.52 -9.64 -0.99
C GLU A 35 1.12 -8.70 -2.04
N ALA A 36 0.72 -7.42 -2.05
CA ALA A 36 1.24 -6.42 -2.97
C ALA A 36 2.77 -6.22 -2.79
N MET A 37 3.24 -6.12 -1.54
CA MET A 37 4.66 -6.02 -1.21
C MET A 37 5.46 -7.23 -1.68
N LYS A 38 4.91 -8.45 -1.51
CA LYS A 38 5.53 -9.68 -2.03
C LYS A 38 5.58 -9.69 -3.56
N ILE A 39 4.52 -9.27 -4.24
CA ILE A 39 4.48 -9.20 -5.71
C ILE A 39 5.53 -8.22 -6.24
N LEU A 40 5.65 -7.03 -5.63
CA LEU A 40 6.63 -6.01 -6.05
C LEU A 40 8.01 -6.19 -5.41
N ASN A 41 8.21 -7.24 -4.60
CA ASN A 41 9.45 -7.50 -3.87
C ASN A 41 9.97 -6.26 -3.12
N VAL A 42 9.11 -5.65 -2.32
CA VAL A 42 9.44 -4.49 -1.47
C VAL A 42 9.12 -4.80 -0.01
N GLN A 43 9.72 -4.03 0.90
CA GLN A 43 9.55 -4.20 2.34
C GLN A 43 9.16 -2.88 3.01
N ASP A 44 8.64 -2.98 4.24
CA ASP A 44 8.41 -1.81 5.08
C ASP A 44 9.76 -1.34 5.68
N PRO A 45 10.01 -0.03 5.80
CA PRO A 45 9.17 1.07 5.34
C PRO A 45 9.17 1.21 3.81
N LEU A 46 7.99 1.46 3.22
CA LEU A 46 7.81 1.61 1.79
C LEU A 46 8.59 2.81 1.24
N LYS A 47 9.43 2.57 0.22
CA LYS A 47 10.19 3.61 -0.47
C LYS A 47 9.60 3.84 -1.87
N PRO A 48 9.06 5.04 -2.18
CA PRO A 48 8.43 5.31 -3.48
C PRO A 48 9.30 4.95 -4.69
N GLU A 49 10.60 5.27 -4.62
CA GLU A 49 11.56 4.99 -5.68
C GLU A 49 11.75 3.48 -5.92
N GLU A 50 11.81 2.68 -4.86
CA GLU A 50 11.98 1.23 -4.94
C GLU A 50 10.73 0.56 -5.51
N VAL A 51 9.55 1.01 -5.08
CA VAL A 51 8.26 0.56 -5.60
C VAL A 51 8.17 0.84 -7.10
N GLU A 52 8.51 2.06 -7.53
CA GLU A 52 8.47 2.43 -8.94
C GLU A 52 9.46 1.64 -9.79
N LYS A 53 10.70 1.48 -9.30
CA LYS A 53 11.73 0.69 -9.97
C LYS A 53 11.28 -0.76 -10.19
N ASN A 54 10.80 -1.42 -9.13
CA ASN A 54 10.39 -2.81 -9.19
C ASN A 54 9.12 -2.99 -10.02
N TYR A 55 8.16 -2.06 -9.89
CA TYR A 55 6.96 -2.04 -10.73
C TYR A 55 7.32 -1.97 -12.22
N ARG A 56 8.13 -0.99 -12.64
CA ARG A 56 8.50 -0.83 -14.05
C ARG A 56 9.19 -2.07 -14.60
N HIS A 57 10.12 -2.66 -13.84
CA HIS A 57 10.80 -3.89 -14.24
C HIS A 57 9.81 -5.06 -14.40
N LEU A 58 9.02 -5.36 -13.37
CA LEU A 58 8.09 -6.49 -13.36
C LEU A 58 6.96 -6.31 -14.38
N PHE A 59 6.49 -5.09 -14.61
CA PHE A 59 5.44 -4.79 -15.58
C PHE A 59 5.93 -5.01 -17.01
N ASP A 60 7.16 -4.57 -17.31
CA ASP A 60 7.76 -4.69 -18.65
C ASP A 60 8.08 -6.14 -19.03
N ILE A 61 8.67 -6.92 -18.11
CA ILE A 61 8.99 -8.33 -18.41
C ILE A 61 7.75 -9.22 -18.54
N ASN A 62 6.61 -8.78 -17.98
CA ASN A 62 5.33 -9.50 -18.10
C ASN A 62 4.46 -9.00 -19.25
N ASP A 63 4.96 -8.10 -20.10
CA ASP A 63 4.24 -7.65 -21.30
C ASP A 63 3.93 -8.82 -22.24
N LYS A 64 2.66 -8.95 -22.64
CA LYS A 64 2.20 -9.98 -23.57
C LYS A 64 2.98 -10.02 -24.89
N THR A 65 3.34 -8.86 -25.41
CA THR A 65 4.07 -8.72 -26.69
C THR A 65 5.48 -9.27 -26.60
N LYS A 66 6.02 -9.39 -25.37
CA LYS A 66 7.34 -9.96 -25.06
C LYS A 66 7.29 -11.40 -24.58
N GLY A 67 6.14 -12.08 -24.75
CA GLY A 67 5.93 -13.45 -24.27
C GLY A 67 5.49 -13.56 -22.81
N GLY A 68 5.14 -12.44 -22.18
CA GLY A 68 4.57 -12.40 -20.84
C GLY A 68 3.08 -12.76 -20.77
N SER A 69 2.49 -12.63 -19.58
CA SER A 69 1.09 -12.99 -19.31
C SER A 69 0.28 -11.78 -18.85
N LEU A 70 -0.91 -11.58 -19.44
CA LEU A 70 -1.84 -10.52 -18.96
C LEU A 70 -2.09 -10.62 -17.48
N TYR A 71 -2.23 -11.87 -17.02
CA TYR A 71 -2.65 -12.14 -15.66
C TYR A 71 -1.56 -11.69 -14.69
N LEU A 72 -0.30 -12.03 -14.99
CA LEU A 72 0.84 -11.63 -14.19
C LEU A 72 1.06 -10.11 -14.25
N GLN A 73 1.00 -9.51 -15.43
CA GLN A 73 1.08 -8.06 -15.59
C GLN A 73 -0.04 -7.34 -14.83
N SER A 74 -1.28 -7.87 -14.87
CA SER A 74 -2.41 -7.32 -14.12
C SER A 74 -2.21 -7.46 -12.60
N LYS A 75 -1.58 -8.54 -12.13
CA LYS A 75 -1.23 -8.71 -10.70
C LYS A 75 -0.17 -7.70 -10.25
N VAL A 76 0.85 -7.45 -11.08
CA VAL A 76 1.86 -6.41 -10.84
C VAL A 76 1.21 -5.02 -10.78
N TYR A 77 0.30 -4.73 -11.71
CA TYR A 77 -0.47 -3.48 -11.71
C TYR A 77 -1.32 -3.30 -10.44
N ARG A 78 -2.08 -4.32 -10.04
CA ARG A 78 -2.88 -4.27 -8.80
C ARG A 78 -2.02 -4.10 -7.56
N ALA A 79 -0.84 -4.72 -7.52
CA ALA A 79 0.12 -4.56 -6.44
C ALA A 79 0.60 -3.12 -6.31
N LYS A 80 0.91 -2.46 -7.43
CA LYS A 80 1.27 -1.04 -7.47
C LYS A 80 0.16 -0.15 -6.95
N GLU A 81 -1.07 -0.32 -7.44
CA GLU A 81 -2.24 0.45 -6.94
C GLU A 81 -2.41 0.32 -5.43
N ARG A 82 -2.27 -0.91 -4.88
CA ARG A 82 -2.41 -1.12 -3.43
C ARG A 82 -1.31 -0.43 -2.63
N ILE A 83 -0.07 -0.44 -3.11
CA ILE A 83 1.05 0.20 -2.41
C ILE A 83 0.97 1.73 -2.51
N ASP A 84 0.59 2.28 -3.67
CA ASP A 84 0.45 3.72 -3.87
C ASP A 84 -0.65 4.30 -2.96
N GLU A 85 -1.75 3.57 -2.75
CA GLU A 85 -2.77 3.96 -1.77
C GLU A 85 -2.26 3.96 -0.32
N GLU A 86 -1.33 3.09 0.04
CA GLU A 86 -0.72 3.10 1.38
C GLU A 86 0.22 4.30 1.53
N LEU A 87 1.07 4.54 0.53
CA LEU A 87 1.97 5.69 0.50
C LEU A 87 1.18 7.00 0.61
N GLN A 88 0.09 7.16 -0.14
CA GLN A 88 -0.74 8.36 -0.09
C GLN A 88 -1.34 8.60 1.31
N LYS A 89 -1.72 7.52 2.03
CA LYS A 89 -2.21 7.64 3.41
C LYS A 89 -1.11 8.13 4.35
N HIS A 90 0.07 7.52 4.29
CA HIS A 90 1.20 7.93 5.13
C HIS A 90 1.60 9.40 4.89
N PHE A 91 1.70 9.82 3.62
CA PHE A 91 1.97 11.23 3.28
C PHE A 91 0.88 12.17 3.82
N GLY A 92 -0.40 11.78 3.71
CA GLY A 92 -1.51 12.56 4.26
C GLY A 92 -1.45 12.68 5.80
N GLU A 93 -1.09 11.59 6.48
CA GLU A 93 -0.92 11.56 7.93
C GLU A 93 0.24 12.44 8.39
N GLU A 94 1.40 12.37 7.72
CA GLU A 94 2.57 13.22 7.98
C GLU A 94 2.22 14.71 7.88
N ILE A 95 1.56 15.14 6.80
CA ILE A 95 1.12 16.52 6.60
C ILE A 95 0.18 16.98 7.73
N ILE A 96 -0.75 16.10 8.15
CA ILE A 96 -1.69 16.41 9.23
C ILE A 96 -0.96 16.54 10.58
N GLN A 97 0.06 15.74 10.84
CA GLN A 97 0.86 15.85 12.07
C GLN A 97 1.68 17.14 12.09
N GLU A 98 2.40 17.45 11.00
CA GLU A 98 3.18 18.68 10.87
C GLU A 98 2.29 19.92 11.07
N ALA A 99 1.11 19.95 10.44
CA ALA A 99 0.16 21.06 10.61
C ALA A 99 -0.41 21.18 12.04
N LYS A 100 -0.46 20.09 12.82
CA LYS A 100 -0.87 20.13 14.23
C LYS A 100 0.26 20.64 15.13
N GLU A 101 1.50 20.29 14.84
CA GLU A 101 2.69 20.75 15.57
C GLU A 101 2.88 22.25 15.40
N VAL A 102 2.84 22.75 14.16
CA VAL A 102 2.93 24.20 13.86
C VAL A 102 1.85 25.02 14.62
N ARG A 103 0.63 24.49 14.75
CA ARG A 103 -0.46 25.15 15.51
C ARG A 103 -0.26 25.12 17.02
N ARG A 104 0.49 24.17 17.58
CA ARG A 104 0.81 24.13 19.01
C ARG A 104 1.91 25.13 19.33
N ASP A 105 2.94 25.19 18.49
CA ASP A 105 4.11 26.04 18.73
C ASP A 105 3.80 27.53 18.56
N GLY A 106 2.86 27.88 17.67
CA GLY A 106 2.37 29.26 17.51
C GLY A 106 1.44 29.77 18.63
N LYS A 107 1.20 28.97 19.68
CA LYS A 107 0.31 29.30 20.81
C LYS A 107 1.05 29.42 22.15
N SER A 108 2.39 29.31 22.15
CA SER A 108 3.27 29.63 23.29
C SER A 108 3.87 31.02 23.18
#